data_AF-A0A2W2CJH0-F1
#
_entry.id   AF-A0A2W2CJH0-F1
#
_cell.length_a   1.000
_cell.length_b   1.000
_cell.length_c   1.000
_cell.angle_alpha   90.00
_cell.angle_beta   90.00
_cell.angle_gamma   90.00
#
_symmetry.space_group_name_H-M   'P 1'
#
loop_
_entity.id
_entity.type
_entity.pdbx_description
1 polymer ?
#
loop_
_entity_poly.entity_id
_entity_poly.type
_entity_poly.pdbx_seq_one_letter_code
_entity_poly.pdbx_strand_id
1 'polypeptide(L)'
;MARERGPLVSLIVGHVIRVPEGSYTFGTGTLMLHVSEVIGRGPYEGAELKGREVREDGSVAVRERYAFVRVDRVTDIEVTSL
;
A
#
# COMPACT_ATOMS: atom_id res chain seq x y z
N MET A 1 22.05 -12.35 -13.89
CA MET A 1 22.27 -10.98 -13.39
C MET A 1 21.21 -10.70 -12.33
N ALA A 2 21.59 -10.68 -11.05
CA ALA A 2 20.68 -10.34 -9.97
C ALA A 2 20.55 -8.81 -9.93
N ARG A 3 19.34 -8.28 -10.14
CA ARG A 3 19.06 -6.87 -9.83
C ARG A 3 19.23 -6.70 -8.32
N GLU A 4 20.03 -5.72 -7.91
CA GLU A 4 20.10 -5.29 -6.52
C GLU A 4 18.67 -4.98 -6.06
N ARG A 5 18.19 -5.74 -5.06
CA ARG A 5 16.90 -5.47 -4.44
C ARG A 5 17.07 -4.15 -3.68
N GLY A 6 16.37 -3.11 -4.12
CA GLY A 6 16.17 -1.93 -3.30
C GLY A 6 15.62 -2.32 -1.92
N PRO A 7 15.70 -1.43 -0.91
CA PRO A 7 15.22 -1.75 0.43
C PRO A 7 13.79 -2.28 0.34
N LEU A 8 13.57 -3.48 0.91
CA LEU A 8 12.25 -4.08 0.99
C LEU A 8 11.36 -3.12 1.78
N VAL A 9 10.43 -2.45 1.10
CA VAL A 9 9.46 -1.59 1.79
C VAL A 9 8.68 -2.46 2.77
N SER A 10 8.83 -2.16 4.05
CA SER A 10 8.09 -2.86 5.09
C SER A 10 6.66 -2.35 5.07
N LEU A 11 5.71 -3.26 4.90
CA LEU A 11 4.28 -2.94 5.07
C LEU A 11 4.00 -2.84 6.57
N ILE A 12 3.88 -1.60 7.07
CA ILE A 12 3.70 -1.31 8.49
C ILE A 12 2.22 -0.96 8.72
N VAL A 13 1.59 -1.63 9.69
CA VAL A 13 0.23 -1.28 10.12
C VAL A 13 0.25 0.10 10.77
N GLY A 14 -0.70 0.95 10.40
CA GLY A 14 -0.79 2.35 10.82
C GLY A 14 -0.08 3.32 9.90
N HIS A 15 0.74 2.85 8.94
CA HIS A 15 1.37 3.71 7.95
C HIS A 15 0.46 3.94 6.74
N VAL A 16 0.73 5.05 6.04
CA VAL A 16 0.15 5.31 4.72
C VAL A 16 1.12 4.83 3.66
N ILE A 17 0.62 4.03 2.73
CA ILE A 17 1.38 3.60 1.58
C ILE A 17 0.85 4.28 0.32
N ARG A 18 1.76 4.57 -0.61
CA ARG A 18 1.44 4.96 -1.98
C ARG A 18 1.71 3.79 -2.92
N VAL A 19 0.72 3.45 -3.72
CA VAL A 19 0.78 2.36 -4.69
C VAL A 19 0.42 2.92 -6.07
N PRO A 20 1.35 2.87 -7.05
CA PRO A 20 1.07 3.32 -8.40
C PRO A 20 -0.09 2.56 -9.04
N GLU A 21 -0.76 3.20 -9.99
CA GLU A 21 -1.74 2.54 -10.85
C GLU A 21 -1.14 1.29 -11.52
N GLY A 22 -1.95 0.24 -11.65
CA GLY A 22 -1.53 -1.05 -12.20
C GLY A 22 -0.65 -1.89 -11.25
N SER A 23 -0.31 -1.38 -10.06
CA SER A 23 0.45 -2.13 -9.03
C SER A 23 -0.45 -2.66 -7.91
N TYR A 24 -1.77 -2.58 -8.07
CA TYR A 24 -2.74 -3.20 -7.18
C TYR A 24 -3.97 -3.67 -7.97
N THR A 25 -4.72 -4.61 -7.41
CA THR A 25 -5.93 -5.14 -8.04
C THR A 25 -7.18 -4.34 -7.66
N PHE A 26 -8.07 -4.15 -8.64
CA PHE A 26 -9.35 -3.45 -8.54
C PHE A 26 -9.21 -1.96 -8.20
N GLY A 27 -9.10 -1.12 -9.23
CA GLY A 27 -9.17 0.34 -9.15
C GLY A 27 -8.38 1.01 -10.26
N THR A 28 -8.43 2.34 -10.29
CA THR A 28 -7.71 3.20 -11.23
C THR A 28 -6.99 4.30 -10.48
N GLY A 29 -5.94 4.86 -11.08
CA GLY A 29 -5.13 5.90 -10.45
C GLY A 29 -4.25 5.40 -9.29
N THR A 30 -3.55 6.34 -8.66
CA THR A 30 -2.68 6.08 -7.51
C THR A 30 -3.53 5.75 -6.29
N LEU A 31 -3.23 4.64 -5.63
CA LEU A 31 -3.84 4.29 -4.35
C LEU A 31 -2.96 4.82 -3.22
N MET A 32 -3.53 5.67 -2.37
CA MET A 32 -2.97 6.02 -1.07
C MET A 32 -3.78 5.26 -0.01
N LEU A 33 -3.16 4.36 0.73
CA LEU A 33 -3.86 3.49 1.67
C LEU A 33 -3.26 3.62 3.06
N HIS A 34 -4.06 4.03 4.03
CA HIS A 34 -3.73 3.85 5.44
C HIS A 34 -3.97 2.37 5.80
N VAL A 35 -2.90 1.63 6.08
CA VAL A 35 -2.94 0.18 6.31
C VAL A 35 -3.46 -0.10 7.72
N SER A 36 -4.62 -0.75 7.82
CA SER A 36 -5.15 -1.24 9.10
C SER A 36 -4.75 -2.69 9.38
N GLU A 37 -4.50 -3.49 8.35
CA GLU A 37 -4.16 -4.90 8.48
C GLU A 37 -3.38 -5.40 7.27
N VAL A 38 -2.40 -6.28 7.51
CA VAL A 38 -1.76 -7.10 6.48
C VAL A 38 -2.37 -8.50 6.58
N ILE A 39 -3.34 -8.79 5.71
CA ILE A 39 -4.14 -10.03 5.75
C ILE A 39 -3.25 -11.23 5.39
N GLY A 40 -2.40 -11.07 4.38
CA GLY A 40 -1.53 -12.13 3.92
C GLY A 40 -0.48 -11.65 2.94
N ARG A 41 0.56 -12.46 2.78
CA ARG A 41 1.58 -12.26 1.74
C ARG A 41 1.38 -13.32 0.67
N GLY A 42 1.16 -12.87 -0.57
CA GLY A 42 0.93 -13.71 -1.72
C GLY A 42 2.20 -14.01 -2.52
N PRO A 43 2.09 -14.76 -3.63
CA PRO A 43 3.21 -15.02 -4.53
C PRO A 43 3.70 -13.72 -5.21
N TYR A 44 4.92 -13.75 -5.74
CA TYR A 44 5.53 -12.66 -6.51
C TYR A 44 5.63 -11.31 -5.79
N GLU A 45 5.99 -11.32 -4.50
CA GLU A 45 6.12 -10.10 -3.69
C GLU A 45 4.78 -9.33 -3.56
N GLY A 46 3.65 -10.03 -3.68
CA GLY A 46 2.32 -9.45 -3.46
C GLY A 46 1.90 -9.49 -1.99
N ALA A 47 1.04 -8.56 -1.57
CA ALA A 47 0.42 -8.57 -0.25
C ALA A 47 -1.05 -8.18 -0.33
N GLU A 48 -1.88 -8.87 0.43
CA GLU A 48 -3.28 -8.52 0.61
C GLU A 48 -3.40 -7.62 1.84
N LEU A 49 -3.94 -6.43 1.64
CA LEU A 49 -4.04 -5.38 2.64
C LEU A 49 -5.48 -5.00 2.87
N LYS A 50 -5.75 -4.65 4.12
CA LYS A 50 -6.94 -3.94 4.55
C LYS A 50 -6.57 -2.53 4.97
N GLY A 51 -7.41 -1.57 4.64
CA GLY A 51 -7.17 -0.19 5.04
C GLY A 51 -8.27 0.76 4.65
N ARG A 52 -7.99 2.05 4.80
CA ARG A 52 -8.84 3.13 4.28
C ARG A 52 -8.05 3.97 3.30
N GLU A 53 -8.69 4.31 2.20
CA GLU A 53 -8.08 5.17 1.21
C GLU A 53 -7.90 6.58 1.76
N VAL A 54 -6.73 7.16 1.55
CA VAL A 54 -6.45 8.57 1.80
C VAL A 54 -6.65 9.29 0.47
N ARG A 55 -7.60 10.21 0.40
CA ARG A 55 -7.85 10.97 -0.83
C ARG A 55 -6.79 12.04 -1.03
N GLU A 56 -6.74 12.61 -2.23
CA GLU A 56 -5.80 13.68 -2.58
C GLU A 56 -5.93 14.93 -1.68
N ASP A 57 -7.14 15.20 -1.18
CA ASP A 57 -7.41 16.29 -0.22
C ASP A 57 -7.00 15.95 1.23
N GLY A 58 -6.41 14.77 1.45
CA GLY A 58 -6.02 14.26 2.77
C GLY A 58 -7.16 13.64 3.57
N SER A 59 -8.40 13.67 3.07
CA SER A 59 -9.52 13.03 3.76
C SER A 59 -9.43 11.51 3.69
N VAL A 60 -9.82 10.83 4.77
CA VAL A 60 -9.85 9.37 4.82
C VAL A 60 -11.23 8.87 4.38
N ALA A 61 -11.26 7.87 3.50
CA ALA A 61 -12.50 7.22 3.10
C ALA A 61 -13.18 6.53 4.29
N VAL A 62 -14.49 6.70 4.43
CA VAL A 62 -15.27 6.13 5.54
C VAL A 62 -15.23 4.60 5.52
N ARG A 63 -15.30 4.02 4.31
CA ARG A 63 -15.33 2.56 4.12
C ARG A 63 -13.93 2.00 4.03
N GLU A 64 -13.76 0.84 4.67
CA GLU A 64 -12.57 0.03 4.47
C GLU A 64 -12.53 -0.54 3.05
N ARG A 65 -11.31 -0.78 2.58
CA ARG A 65 -10.99 -1.33 1.28
C ARG A 65 -10.00 -2.47 1.45
N TYR A 66 -10.18 -3.49 0.63
CA TYR A 66 -9.22 -4.58 0.44
C TYR A 66 -8.46 -4.34 -0.85
N ALA A 67 -7.14 -4.55 -0.83
CA ALA A 67 -6.30 -4.40 -2.01
C ALA A 67 -5.18 -5.44 -2.01
N PHE A 68 -5.03 -6.14 -3.13
CA PHE A 68 -3.83 -6.93 -3.38
C PHE A 68 -2.80 -6.02 -4.07
N VAL A 69 -1.67 -5.77 -3.42
CA VAL A 69 -0.64 -4.81 -3.86
C VAL A 69 0.67 -5.51 -4.19
N ARG A 70 1.40 -4.98 -5.17
CA ARG A 70 2.78 -5.37 -5.45
C ARG A 70 3.74 -4.63 -4.53
N VAL A 71 4.33 -5.33 -3.56
CA VAL A 71 5.17 -4.74 -2.51
C VAL A 71 6.42 -4.05 -3.10
N ASP A 72 6.99 -4.57 -4.19
CA ASP A 72 8.14 -3.96 -4.87
C ASP A 72 7.85 -2.58 -5.49
N ARG A 73 6.58 -2.21 -5.59
CA ARG A 73 6.12 -0.92 -6.15
C ARG A 73 5.48 -0.01 -5.11
N VAL A 74 5.44 -0.44 -3.85
CA VAL A 74 4.91 0.36 -2.75
C VAL A 74 5.95 1.40 -2.34
N THR A 75 5.49 2.60 -2.00
CA THR A 75 6.28 3.58 -1.25
C THR A 75 5.61 3.80 0.09
N ASP A 76 6.31 3.55 1.19
CA ASP A 76 5.85 3.95 2.51
C ASP A 76 5.96 5.47 2.62
N ILE A 77 4.86 6.12 2.98
CA ILE A 77 4.80 7.54 3.25
C ILE A 77 4.63 7.63 4.76
N GLU A 78 5.76 7.68 5.44
CA GLU A 78 5.82 7.88 6.89
C GLU A 78 4.95 9.09 7.24
N VAL A 79 3.83 8.85 7.92
CA VAL A 79 3.07 9.93 8.53
C VAL A 79 3.66 10.11 9.92
N THR A 80 4.69 10.96 10.02
CA THR A 80 5.18 11.39 11.33
C THR A 80 3.99 12.02 12.06
N SER A 81 3.47 11.32 13.05
CA SER A 81 2.50 11.90 13.97
C SER A 81 3.18 13.09 14.63
N LEU A 82 2.60 14.28 14.49
CA LEU A 82 2.99 15.48 15.25
C LEU A 82 2.81 15.23 16.75
#